data_AF-A0A6G9SCA5-F1
#
_entry.id   AF-A0A6G9SCA5-F1
#
_cell.length_a   1.000
_cell.length_b   1.000
_cell.length_c   1.000
_cell.angle_alpha   90.00
_cell.angle_beta   90.00
_cell.angle_gamma   90.00
#
_symmetry.space_group_name_H-M   'P 1'
#
loop_
_entity.id
_entity.type
_entity.pdbx_description
1 polymer ?
#
loop_
_entity_poly.entity_id
_entity_poly.type
_entity_poly.pdbx_seq_one_letter_code
_entity_poly.pdbx_strand_id
1 'polypeptide(L)'
;MSIILMSAIPNSILGCGLHLTITPSTAKGVRQILFRTRPDLKEEEKWVSAVGHENTAQIYSVLLRREIKFNRMEVKPTPEDTIICGLFTPPRRLGEGEKWTEEEILSFQINWVVLNFYESDPIEAAEEQAFKDARL
;
A
#
# COMPACT_ATOMS: atom_id res chain seq x y z
N MET A 1 -10.80 2.59 -10.72
CA MET A 1 -9.97 3.20 -9.66
C MET A 1 -10.44 2.82 -8.26
N SER A 2 -9.70 1.93 -7.59
CA SER A 2 -9.90 1.57 -6.19
C SER A 2 -8.77 2.11 -5.31
N ILE A 3 -9.07 2.49 -4.06
CA ILE A 3 -8.02 2.72 -3.06
C ILE A 3 -7.86 1.47 -2.23
N ILE A 4 -6.62 1.01 -2.02
CA ILE A 4 -6.33 -0.20 -1.24
C ILE A 4 -5.38 0.15 -0.10
N LEU A 5 -5.75 -0.16 1.14
CA LEU A 5 -4.93 0.09 2.33
C LEU A 5 -4.23 -1.20 2.78
N MET A 6 -2.91 -1.19 2.90
CA MET A 6 -2.11 -2.35 3.30
C MET A 6 -1.02 -2.03 4.33
N SER A 7 -0.49 -3.06 4.97
CA SER A 7 0.51 -2.95 6.04
C SER A 7 1.95 -3.30 5.65
N ALA A 8 2.15 -3.72 4.40
CA ALA A 8 3.44 -4.04 3.82
C ALA A 8 3.32 -3.98 2.29
N ILE A 9 4.42 -3.77 1.59
CA ILE A 9 4.50 -3.88 0.13
C ILE A 9 5.10 -5.27 -0.19
N PRO A 10 4.30 -6.27 -0.58
CA PRO A 10 4.83 -7.58 -0.91
C PRO A 10 5.53 -7.55 -2.27
N ASN A 11 6.46 -8.49 -2.49
CA ASN A 11 7.21 -8.59 -3.75
C ASN A 11 6.30 -8.77 -4.97
N SER A 12 5.10 -9.34 -4.81
CA SER A 12 4.11 -9.45 -5.88
C SER A 12 3.61 -8.10 -6.39
N ILE A 13 3.59 -7.07 -5.54
CA ILE A 13 3.27 -5.68 -5.95
C ILE A 13 4.45 -5.06 -6.70
N LEU A 14 5.68 -5.33 -6.27
CA LEU A 14 6.88 -4.79 -6.93
C LEU A 14 7.16 -5.46 -8.28
N GLY A 15 6.80 -6.73 -8.42
CA GLY A 15 6.99 -7.54 -9.63
C GLY A 15 5.75 -7.63 -10.53
N CYS A 16 4.77 -6.73 -10.39
CA CYS A 16 3.52 -6.81 -11.15
C CYS A 16 3.64 -6.41 -12.62
N GLY A 17 4.83 -5.99 -13.08
CA GLY A 17 5.07 -5.55 -14.46
C GLY A 17 4.55 -4.15 -14.78
N LEU A 18 4.05 -3.42 -13.79
CA LEU A 18 3.68 -2.01 -13.90
C LEU A 18 4.81 -1.13 -13.37
N HIS A 19 4.93 0.07 -13.94
CA HIS A 19 5.77 1.08 -13.32
C HIS A 19 5.09 1.60 -12.04
N LEU A 20 5.91 1.89 -11.05
CA LEU A 20 5.48 2.26 -9.72
C LEU A 20 6.13 3.56 -9.28
N THR A 21 5.32 4.52 -8.83
CA THR A 21 5.79 5.70 -8.11
C THR A 21 5.40 5.58 -6.64
N ILE A 22 6.38 5.73 -5.76
CA ILE A 22 6.19 5.72 -4.30
C ILE A 22 6.33 7.14 -3.78
N THR A 23 5.26 7.68 -3.20
CA THR A 23 5.24 9.03 -2.63
C THR A 23 5.07 8.96 -1.12
N PRO A 24 5.99 9.52 -0.32
CA PRO A 24 5.80 9.64 1.13
C PRO A 24 4.54 10.43 1.46
N SER A 25 3.85 10.04 2.54
CA SER A 25 2.64 10.68 3.02
C SER A 25 2.64 10.77 4.54
N THR A 26 1.65 11.46 5.08
CA THR A 26 1.39 11.53 6.52
C THR A 26 0.07 10.86 6.84
N ALA A 27 -0.18 10.50 8.10
CA ALA A 27 -1.49 10.01 8.53
C ALA A 27 -2.62 11.00 8.17
N LYS A 28 -2.33 12.32 8.21
CA LYS A 28 -3.28 13.36 7.77
C LYS A 28 -3.54 13.30 6.26
N GLY A 29 -2.50 13.13 5.45
CA GLY A 29 -2.60 12.98 3.99
C GLY A 29 -3.38 11.71 3.60
N VAL A 30 -3.06 10.58 4.23
CA VAL A 30 -3.79 9.31 4.04
C VAL A 30 -5.26 9.46 4.37
N ARG A 31 -5.60 10.08 5.52
CA ARG A 31 -7.00 10.38 5.86
C ARG A 31 -7.67 11.18 4.76
N GLN A 32 -7.03 12.24 4.26
CA GLN A 32 -7.60 13.07 3.20
C GLN A 32 -7.86 12.28 1.91
N ILE A 33 -6.95 11.38 1.51
CA ILE A 33 -7.14 10.51 0.34
C ILE A 33 -8.36 9.60 0.57
N LEU A 34 -8.42 8.90 1.70
CA LEU A 34 -9.54 8.01 2.02
C LEU A 34 -10.89 8.74 2.10
N PHE A 35 -10.91 10.01 2.56
CA PHE A 35 -12.12 10.83 2.65
C PHE A 35 -12.58 11.40 1.31
N ARG A 36 -11.65 11.87 0.48
CA ARG A 36 -11.97 12.70 -0.71
C ARG A 36 -12.30 11.90 -1.95
N THR A 37 -11.87 10.65 -2.02
CA THR A 37 -11.69 10.03 -3.35
C THR A 37 -12.99 9.62 -4.03
N ARG A 38 -14.10 9.43 -3.32
CA ARG A 38 -15.42 9.16 -3.94
C ARG A 38 -16.53 9.61 -3.00
N PRO A 39 -16.94 10.89 -3.00
CA PRO A 39 -17.97 11.39 -2.09
C PRO A 39 -19.35 10.79 -2.36
N ASP A 40 -19.54 10.23 -3.56
CA ASP A 40 -20.74 9.55 -4.06
C ASP A 40 -20.95 8.14 -3.48
N LEU A 41 -19.89 7.52 -2.94
CA LEU A 41 -19.93 6.14 -2.46
C LEU A 41 -20.12 6.05 -0.95
N LYS A 42 -20.67 4.91 -0.48
CA LYS A 42 -20.66 4.60 0.96
C LYS A 42 -19.23 4.37 1.42
N GLU A 43 -18.99 4.57 2.71
CA GLU A 43 -17.62 4.53 3.25
C GLU A 43 -16.87 3.22 2.98
N GLU A 44 -17.61 2.11 2.99
CA GLU A 44 -17.12 0.75 2.73
C GLU A 44 -16.77 0.48 1.26
N GLU A 45 -17.28 1.34 0.36
CA GLU A 45 -17.09 1.25 -1.09
C GLU A 45 -15.99 2.20 -1.58
N LYS A 46 -15.56 3.16 -0.75
CA LYS A 46 -14.55 4.16 -1.11
C LYS A 46 -13.14 3.59 -1.17
N TRP A 47 -12.87 2.54 -0.40
CA TRP A 47 -11.55 1.93 -0.29
C TRP A 47 -11.65 0.51 0.25
N VAL A 48 -10.64 -0.30 -0.03
CA VAL A 48 -10.53 -1.71 0.34
C VAL A 48 -9.43 -1.86 1.39
N SER A 49 -9.73 -2.51 2.51
CA SER A 49 -8.69 -2.95 3.43
C SER A 49 -8.04 -4.22 2.91
N ALA A 50 -6.71 -4.24 2.86
CA ALA A 50 -5.87 -5.43 2.64
C ALA A 50 -4.87 -5.59 3.79
N VAL A 51 -5.27 -5.18 5.00
CA VAL A 51 -4.46 -5.28 6.22
C VAL A 51 -4.49 -6.71 6.75
N GLY A 52 -3.32 -7.36 6.77
CA GLY A 52 -3.16 -8.78 7.07
C GLY A 52 -3.03 -9.16 8.55
N HIS A 53 -3.12 -8.21 9.48
CA HIS A 53 -3.09 -8.48 10.94
C HIS A 53 -4.13 -7.65 11.68
N GLU A 54 -4.82 -8.26 12.65
CA GLU A 54 -5.89 -7.61 13.42
C GLU A 54 -5.37 -6.41 14.24
N ASN A 55 -4.27 -6.59 14.99
CA ASN A 55 -3.68 -5.51 15.76
C ASN A 55 -3.28 -4.31 14.88
N THR A 56 -2.76 -4.59 13.68
CA THR A 56 -2.46 -3.52 12.71
C THR A 56 -3.72 -2.77 12.29
N ALA A 57 -4.80 -3.49 12.00
CA ALA A 57 -6.06 -2.89 11.61
C ALA A 57 -6.63 -2.02 12.74
N GLN A 58 -6.57 -2.47 13.98
CA GLN A 58 -6.96 -1.69 15.16
C GLN A 58 -6.13 -0.41 15.31
N ILE A 59 -4.80 -0.50 15.17
CA ILE A 59 -3.89 0.65 15.29
C ILE A 59 -4.13 1.66 14.17
N TYR A 60 -4.28 1.19 12.92
CA TYR A 60 -4.65 2.07 11.81
C TYR A 60 -6.01 2.70 12.06
N SER A 61 -6.93 1.99 12.70
CA SER A 61 -8.25 2.52 12.99
C SER A 61 -8.18 3.74 13.92
N VAL A 62 -7.37 3.65 14.97
CA VAL A 62 -7.13 4.75 15.90
C VAL A 62 -6.42 5.92 15.19
N LEU A 63 -5.34 5.63 14.45
CA LEU A 63 -4.53 6.67 13.81
C LEU A 63 -5.25 7.39 12.68
N LEU A 64 -6.00 6.65 11.87
CA LEU A 64 -6.77 7.19 10.75
C LEU A 64 -8.16 7.67 11.19
N ARG A 65 -8.54 7.45 12.46
CA ARG A 65 -9.84 7.81 13.06
C ARG A 65 -11.01 7.25 12.24
N ARG A 66 -10.92 5.97 11.89
CA ARG A 66 -11.87 5.25 11.05
C ARG A 66 -11.79 3.77 11.32
N GLU A 67 -12.88 3.03 11.18
CA GLU A 67 -12.82 1.56 11.26
C GLU A 67 -12.03 0.99 10.08
N ILE A 68 -10.93 0.29 10.37
CA ILE A 68 -10.17 -0.49 9.42
C ILE A 68 -10.41 -1.97 9.71
N LYS A 69 -11.08 -2.65 8.77
CA LYS A 69 -11.36 -4.09 8.88
C LYS A 69 -10.08 -4.88 8.66
N PHE A 70 -9.83 -5.90 9.49
CA PHE A 70 -8.83 -6.92 9.17
C PHE A 70 -9.30 -7.68 7.92
N ASN A 71 -8.44 -7.75 6.90
CA ASN A 71 -8.74 -8.44 5.66
C ASN A 71 -7.44 -8.91 4.99
N ARG A 72 -7.10 -10.18 5.20
CA ARG A 72 -5.93 -10.79 4.58
C ARG A 72 -6.29 -11.30 3.19
N MET A 73 -5.94 -10.52 2.18
CA MET A 73 -6.18 -10.86 0.77
C MET A 73 -4.93 -10.61 -0.07
N GLU A 74 -4.83 -11.33 -1.19
CA GLU A 74 -3.85 -11.02 -2.23
C GLU A 74 -4.34 -9.81 -3.03
N VAL A 75 -3.44 -8.85 -3.27
CA VAL A 75 -3.72 -7.65 -4.06
C VAL A 75 -2.96 -7.75 -5.38
N LYS A 76 -3.68 -7.58 -6.49
CA LYS A 76 -3.14 -7.48 -7.84
C LYS A 76 -3.46 -6.08 -8.37
N PRO A 77 -2.50 -5.14 -8.36
CA PRO A 77 -2.75 -3.75 -8.69
C PRO A 77 -3.02 -3.61 -10.18
N THR A 78 -3.94 -2.72 -10.52
CA THR A 78 -4.12 -2.20 -11.88
C THR A 78 -3.57 -0.77 -11.98
N PRO A 79 -3.31 -0.24 -13.18
CA PRO A 79 -2.87 1.15 -13.36
C PRO A 79 -3.85 2.19 -12.79
N GLU A 80 -5.12 1.82 -12.62
CA GLU A 80 -6.12 2.70 -12.02
C GLU A 80 -6.15 2.65 -10.49
N ASP A 81 -5.42 1.74 -9.85
CA ASP A 81 -5.47 1.59 -8.41
C ASP A 81 -4.47 2.51 -7.70
N THR A 82 -4.89 3.01 -6.56
CA THR A 82 -4.01 3.70 -5.62
C THR A 82 -3.85 2.83 -4.39
N ILE A 83 -2.61 2.41 -4.10
CA ILE A 83 -2.32 1.67 -2.89
C ILE A 83 -1.76 2.63 -1.84
N ILE A 84 -2.32 2.58 -0.64
CA ILE A 84 -1.79 3.25 0.55
C ILE A 84 -1.15 2.18 1.42
N CYS A 85 0.13 2.35 1.73
CA CYS A 85 0.84 1.44 2.61
C CYS A 85 1.26 2.15 3.89
N GLY A 86 0.87 1.59 5.03
CA GLY A 86 1.44 1.94 6.33
C GLY A 86 2.59 0.99 6.63
N LEU A 87 3.82 1.48 6.59
CA LEU A 87 4.98 0.68 6.93
C LEU A 87 5.30 0.90 8.40
N PHE A 88 5.09 -0.13 9.21
CA PHE A 88 5.70 -0.13 10.54
C PHE A 88 7.20 -0.16 10.34
N THR A 89 7.88 0.75 11.02
CA THR A 89 9.33 0.76 11.09
C THR A 89 9.69 0.29 12.49
N PRO A 90 9.59 -1.03 12.77
CA PRO A 90 10.11 -1.51 14.03
C PRO A 90 11.63 -1.30 14.02
N PRO A 91 12.24 -1.05 15.18
CA PRO A 91 13.69 -0.91 15.27
C PRO A 91 14.44 -2.21 14.96
N ARG A 92 13.74 -3.36 14.86
CA ARG A 92 14.32 -4.67 14.54
C ARG A 92 13.36 -5.59 13.80
N ARG A 93 13.93 -6.57 13.09
CA ARG A 93 13.20 -7.73 12.58
C ARG A 93 12.92 -8.70 13.73
N LEU A 94 11.69 -9.23 13.79
CA LEU A 94 11.32 -10.26 14.75
C LEU A 94 11.94 -11.61 14.37
N GLY A 95 12.29 -12.40 15.38
CA GLY A 95 12.64 -13.81 15.22
C GLY A 95 11.43 -14.65 14.83
N GLU A 96 11.68 -15.90 14.41
CA GLU A 96 10.60 -16.82 14.05
C GLU A 96 9.74 -17.14 15.29
N GLY A 97 8.41 -16.96 15.16
CA GLY A 97 7.44 -17.15 16.25
C GLY A 97 7.29 -15.95 17.21
N GLU A 98 8.15 -14.94 17.09
CA GLU A 98 8.08 -13.74 17.92
C GLU A 98 6.94 -12.80 17.44
N LYS A 99 6.30 -12.10 18.38
CA LYS A 99 5.25 -11.12 18.10
C LYS A 99 5.49 -9.87 18.94
N TRP A 100 5.22 -8.71 18.38
CA TRP A 100 5.19 -7.45 19.12
C TRP A 100 3.99 -7.41 20.08
N THR A 101 4.18 -6.88 21.28
CA THR A 101 3.06 -6.57 22.18
C THR A 101 2.26 -5.38 21.66
N GLU A 102 1.06 -5.17 22.20
CA GLU A 102 0.21 -4.05 21.81
C GLU A 102 0.90 -2.70 22.09
N GLU A 103 1.55 -2.56 23.25
CA GLU A 103 2.30 -1.36 23.64
C GLU A 103 3.47 -1.08 22.69
N GLU A 104 4.19 -2.13 22.27
CA GLU A 104 5.30 -1.99 21.31
C GLU A 104 4.79 -1.49 19.96
N ILE A 105 3.72 -2.09 19.42
CA ILE A 105 3.20 -1.69 18.11
C ILE A 105 2.62 -0.26 18.16
N LEU A 106 1.99 0.13 19.28
CA LEU A 106 1.49 1.49 19.50
C LEU A 106 2.62 2.54 19.57
N SER A 107 3.83 2.14 19.98
CA SER A 107 5.00 3.02 20.02
C SER A 107 5.67 3.21 18.65
N PHE A 108 5.38 2.34 17.68
CA PHE A 108 6.07 2.37 16.39
C PHE A 108 5.65 3.55 15.53
N GLN A 109 6.65 4.20 14.94
CA GLN A 109 6.42 5.16 13.89
C GLN A 109 5.95 4.44 12.62
N ILE A 110 4.85 4.93 12.07
CA ILE A 110 4.28 4.43 10.82
C ILE A 110 4.65 5.39 9.70
N ASN A 111 5.44 4.87 8.76
CA ASN A 111 5.79 5.55 7.53
C ASN A 111 4.70 5.28 6.51
N TRP A 112 3.96 6.32 6.16
CA TRP A 112 2.90 6.21 5.16
C TRP A 112 3.49 6.48 3.78
N VAL A 113 3.15 5.63 2.82
CA VAL A 113 3.49 5.84 1.41
C VAL A 113 2.25 5.59 0.55
N VAL A 114 2.17 6.33 -0.55
CA VAL A 114 1.15 6.18 -1.60
C VAL A 114 1.85 5.64 -2.83
N LEU A 115 1.34 4.53 -3.34
CA LEU A 115 1.81 3.83 -4.52
C LEU A 115 0.80 4.07 -5.64
N ASN A 116 1.29 4.63 -6.74
CA ASN A 116 0.51 4.78 -7.97
C ASN A 116 1.19 3.98 -9.07
N PHE A 117 0.37 3.27 -9.85
CA PHE A 117 0.81 2.39 -10.92
C PHE A 117 0.51 3.02 -12.27
N TYR A 118 1.33 2.73 -13.27
CA TYR A 118 1.13 3.19 -14.64
C TYR A 118 1.66 2.14 -15.62
N GLU A 119 1.04 2.08 -16.79
CA GLU A 119 1.57 1.32 -17.91
C GLU A 119 2.85 2.00 -18.41
N SER A 120 3.84 1.21 -18.81
CA SER A 120 4.95 1.70 -19.61
C SER A 120 4.41 2.21 -20.94
N ASP A 121 4.81 3.40 -21.39
CA ASP A 121 4.49 3.82 -22.74
C ASP A 121 5.02 2.77 -23.74
N PRO A 122 4.22 2.31 -24.72
CA PRO A 122 4.62 1.24 -25.64
C PRO A 122 5.87 1.61 -26.48
N ILE A 123 6.21 2.89 -26.54
CA ILE A 123 7.41 3.41 -27.22
C ILE A 123 8.68 3.06 -26.43
N GLU A 124 8.68 3.23 -25.10
CA GLU A 124 9.86 2.93 -24.26
C GLU A 124 10.14 1.42 -24.20
N ALA A 125 9.08 0.59 -24.16
CA ALA A 125 9.21 -0.86 -24.20
C ALA A 125 9.79 -1.36 -25.54
N ALA A 126 9.43 -0.71 -26.66
CA ALA A 126 9.98 -1.03 -27.99
C ALA A 126 11.44 -0.60 -28.13
N GLU A 127 11.82 0.56 -27.58
CA GLU A 127 13.22 1.03 -27.58
C GLU A 127 14.13 0.17 -26.70
N GLU A 128 13.66 -0.24 -25.52
CA GLU A 128 14.44 -1.13 -24.64
C GLU A 128 14.64 -2.52 -25.25
N GLN A 129 13.63 -3.04 -25.95
CA GLN A 129 13.71 -4.31 -26.68
C GLN A 129 14.66 -4.19 -27.88
N ALA A 130 14.54 -3.14 -28.68
CA ALA A 130 15.44 -2.88 -29.81
C ALA A 130 16.91 -2.69 -29.36
N PHE A 131 17.13 -2.05 -28.21
CA PHE A 131 18.46 -1.87 -27.65
C PHE A 131 19.06 -3.20 -27.12
N LYS A 132 18.24 -4.09 -26.56
CA LYS A 132 18.67 -5.44 -26.13
C LYS A 132 19.01 -6.32 -27.33
N ASP A 133 18.20 -6.27 -28.39
CA ASP A 133 18.39 -7.06 -29.61
C ASP A 133 19.61 -6.59 -30.43
N ALA A 134 19.97 -5.30 -30.37
CA ALA A 134 21.16 -4.75 -31.02
C ALA A 134 22.49 -5.08 -30.32
N ARG A 135 22.46 -5.75 -29.15
CA ARG A 135 23.63 -6.09 -28.33
C ARG A 135 23.98 -7.58 -28.33
N LEU A 136 23.25 -8.39 -29.11
CA LEU A 136 23.52 -9.80 -29.44
C LEU A 136 24.20 -9.91 -30.81
#